data_AF-A0A0F8YIV8-F1
#
_entry.id   AF-A0A0F8YIV8-F1
#
_cell.length_a   1.000
_cell.length_b   1.000
_cell.length_c   1.000
_cell.angle_alpha   90.00
_cell.angle_beta   90.00
_cell.angle_gamma   90.00
#
_symmetry.space_group_name_H-M   'P 1'
#
loop_
_entity.id
_entity.type
_entity.pdbx_description
1 polymer ?
#
loop_
_entity_poly.entity_id
_entity_poly.type
_entity_poly.pdbx_seq_one_letter_code
_entity_poly.pdbx_strand_id
1 'polypeptide(L)' 'MSKQEEIREGLAELEHEQWIEWSKNIVRVEKLSPERIARWKKLWIPYADLTEEQKDQDRIWVDKSLTMQASQ' A
#
# COMPACT_ATOMS: atom_id res chain seq x y z
N MET A 1 -19.64 -2.94 -7.86
CA MET A 1 -18.82 -3.67 -6.89
C MET A 1 -19.73 -4.21 -5.80
N SER A 2 -19.42 -5.38 -5.27
CA SER A 2 -20.01 -5.85 -4.02
C SER A 2 -19.45 -5.06 -2.84
N LYS A 3 -20.19 -5.04 -1.72
CA LYS A 3 -19.74 -4.41 -0.47
C LYS A 3 -18.39 -4.96 0.01
N GLN A 4 -18.10 -6.23 -0.26
CA GLN A 4 -16.82 -6.86 0.10
C GLN A 4 -15.66 -6.30 -0.74
N GLU A 5 -15.89 -6.07 -2.03
CA GLU A 5 -14.90 -5.43 -2.91
C GLU A 5 -14.66 -3.96 -2.51
N GLU A 6 -15.70 -3.22 -2.12
CA GLU A 6 -15.54 -1.84 -1.62
C GLU A 6 -14.69 -1.79 -0.34
N ILE A 7 -14.93 -2.70 0.60
CA ILE A 7 -14.13 -2.82 1.83
C ILE A 7 -12.68 -3.17 1.48
N ARG A 8 -12.47 -4.12 0.57
CA ARG A 8 -11.14 -4.54 0.13
C ARG A 8 -10.35 -3.39 -0.48
N GLU A 9 -10.95 -2.65 -1.41
CA GLU A 9 -10.28 -1.52 -2.05
C GLU A 9 -10.02 -0.36 -1.07
N GLY A 10 -10.96 -0.06 -0.17
CA GLY A 10 -10.74 0.96 0.86
C GLY A 10 -9.63 0.58 1.85
N LEU A 11 -9.51 -0.71 2.18
CA LEU A 11 -8.38 -1.20 3.00
C LEU A 11 -7.06 -1.16 2.24
N ALA A 12 -7.06 -1.36 0.92
CA ALA A 12 -5.85 -1.32 0.10
C ALA A 12 -5.34 0.12 -0.03
N GLU A 13 -6.25 1.07 -0.21
CA GLU A 13 -5.93 2.50 -0.16
C GLU A 13 -5.31 2.91 1.19
N LEU A 14 -5.91 2.46 2.31
CA LEU A 14 -5.37 2.73 3.65
C LEU A 14 -4.00 2.07 3.89
N GLU A 15 -3.76 0.87 3.35
CA GLU A 15 -2.45 0.21 3.41
C GLU A 15 -1.39 1.03 2.66
N HIS A 16 -1.72 1.51 1.47
CA HIS A 16 -0.83 2.34 0.66
C HIS A 16 -0.50 3.66 1.35
N GLU A 17 -1.49 4.33 1.96
CA GLU A 17 -1.26 5.54 2.75
C GLU A 17 -0.29 5.29 3.92
N GLN A 18 -0.48 4.18 4.65
CA GLN A 18 0.43 3.80 5.73
C GLN A 18 1.84 3.54 5.22
N TRP A 19 1.98 2.84 4.09
CA TRP A 19 3.27 2.58 3.47
C TRP A 19 3.95 3.88 3.00
N ILE A 20 3.21 4.83 2.44
CA ILE A 20 3.73 6.15 2.05
C ILE A 20 4.31 6.86 3.27
N GLU A 21 3.55 6.96 4.36
CA GLU A 21 4.01 7.70 5.55
C GLU A 21 5.19 7.02 6.23
N TRP A 22 5.17 5.69 6.33
CA TRP A 22 6.31 4.91 6.81
C TRP A 22 7.54 5.12 5.93
N SER A 23 7.41 4.98 4.60
CA SER A 23 8.54 5.05 3.67
C SER A 23 9.15 6.45 3.61
N LYS A 24 8.34 7.52 3.67
CA LYS A 24 8.83 8.90 3.84
C LYS A 24 9.63 9.07 5.11
N ASN A 25 9.15 8.53 6.23
CA ASN A 25 9.89 8.58 7.49
C ASN A 25 11.23 7.84 7.40
N ILE A 26 11.26 6.64 6.81
CA ILE A 26 12.51 5.89 6.61
C ILE A 26 13.51 6.68 5.76
N VAL A 27 13.07 7.29 4.65
CA VAL A 27 13.93 8.15 3.81
C VAL A 27 14.53 9.32 4.59
N ARG A 28 13.81 9.85 5.60
CA ARG A 28 14.28 10.95 6.45
C ARG A 28 15.29 10.51 7.50
N VAL A 29 15.09 9.34 8.11
CA VAL A 29 15.84 8.91 9.31
C VAL A 29 16.98 7.93 9.00
N GLU A 30 16.96 7.28 7.84
CA GLU A 30 17.95 6.26 7.46
C GLU A 30 18.76 6.64 6.21
N LYS A 31 19.96 6.06 6.09
CA LYS A 31 20.79 6.19 4.89
C LYS A 31 20.41 5.12 3.87
N LEU A 32 19.50 5.45 2.96
CA LEU A 32 19.11 4.61 1.83
C LEU A 32 19.91 4.93 0.56
N SER A 33 19.98 3.98 -0.37
CA SER A 33 20.57 4.23 -1.68
C SER A 33 19.71 5.20 -2.51
N PRO A 34 20.30 6.06 -3.34
CA PRO A 34 19.55 6.99 -4.19
C PRO A 34 18.54 6.30 -5.10
N GLU A 35 18.85 5.10 -5.60
CA GLU A 35 18.00 4.32 -6.49
C GLU A 35 16.72 3.84 -5.77
N ARG A 36 16.86 3.45 -4.50
CA ARG A 36 15.70 3.05 -3.68
C ARG A 36 14.78 4.23 -3.41
N ILE A 37 15.35 5.38 -3.03
CA ILE A 37 14.59 6.61 -2.79
C ILE A 37 13.87 7.04 -4.07
N ALA A 38 14.56 7.03 -5.21
CA ALA A 38 13.99 7.42 -6.50
C ALA A 38 12.83 6.51 -6.91
N ARG A 39 12.91 5.21 -6.64
CA ARG A 39 11.79 4.28 -6.86
C ARG A 39 10.60 4.57 -5.96
N TRP A 40 10.81 4.73 -4.66
CA TRP A 40 9.71 4.98 -3.72
C TRP A 40 8.99 6.30 -4.01
N LYS A 41 9.73 7.35 -4.34
CA LYS A 41 9.17 8.65 -4.74
C LYS A 41 8.16 8.57 -5.89
N LYS A 42 8.30 7.61 -6.81
CA LYS A 42 7.35 7.41 -7.92
C LYS A 42 6.03 6.82 -7.45
N LEU A 43 6.02 6.14 -6.31
CA LEU A 43 4.84 5.49 -5.71
C LEU A 43 4.17 6.37 -4.65
N TRP A 44 4.77 7.49 -4.26
CA TRP A 44 4.19 8.47 -3.33
C TRP A 44 3.13 9.35 -3.99
N ILE A 45 2.15 8.71 -4.61
CA ILE A 45 0.99 9.30 -5.27
C ILE A 45 -0.29 8.66 -4.70
N PRO A 46 -1.47 9.29 -4.88
CA PRO A 46 -2.73 8.72 -4.42
C PRO A 46 -2.95 7.29 -4.94
N TYR A 47 -3.57 6.43 -4.13
CA TYR A 47 -3.87 5.04 -4.50
C TYR A 47 -4.64 4.94 -5.82
N ALA A 48 -5.59 5.86 -6.03
CA ALA A 48 -6.39 5.94 -7.24
C ALA A 48 -5.55 6.11 -8.53
N ASP A 49 -4.36 6.73 -8.42
CA ASP A 49 -3.47 7.04 -9.55
C ASP A 49 -2.44 5.93 -9.82
N LEU A 50 -2.39 4.89 -8.98
CA LEU A 50 -1.53 3.73 -9.18
C LEU A 50 -2.02 2.87 -10.36
N THR A 51 -1.09 2.15 -10.98
CA THR A 51 -1.44 1.09 -11.93
C THR A 51 -2.10 -0.08 -11.20
N GLU A 52 -2.91 -0.87 -11.89
CA GLU A 52 -3.53 -2.06 -11.28
C GLU A 52 -2.49 -3.05 -10.75
N GLU A 53 -1.36 -3.20 -11.44
CA GLU A 53 -0.25 -4.04 -10.97
C GLU A 53 0.33 -3.55 -9.63
N GLN A 54 0.40 -2.22 -9.42
CA GLN A 54 0.85 -1.63 -8.16
C GLN A 54 -0.18 -1.85 -7.06
N LYS A 55 -1.45 -1.57 -7.34
CA LYS A 55 -2.57 -1.80 -6.40
C LYS A 55 -2.66 -3.26 -5.95
N ASP A 56 -2.30 -4.21 -6.82
CA ASP A 56 -2.28 -5.63 -6.49
C ASP A 56 -1.32 -5.98 -5.33
N GLN A 57 -0.26 -5.19 -5.13
CA GLN A 57 0.65 -5.39 -4.00
C GLN A 57 -0.01 -5.05 -2.67
N ASP A 58 -0.75 -3.95 -2.61
CA ASP A 58 -1.49 -3.51 -1.41
C ASP A 58 -2.65 -4.47 -1.13
N ARG A 59 -3.37 -4.87 -2.18
CA ARG A 59 -4.46 -5.84 -2.14
C ARG A 59 -4.03 -7.20 -1.57
N ILE A 60 -2.83 -7.69 -1.89
CA ILE A 60 -2.30 -8.95 -1.31
C ILE A 60 -2.22 -8.86 0.22
N TRP A 61 -1.84 -7.71 0.77
CA TRP A 61 -1.77 -7.51 2.22
C TRP A 61 -3.16 -7.38 2.85
N VAL A 62 -4.09 -6.74 2.16
CA VAL A 62 -5.50 -6.71 2.57
C VAL A 62 -6.09 -8.12 2.58
N ASP A 63 -5.88 -8.90 1.53
CA ASP A 63 -6.42 -10.26 1.40
C ASP A 63 -5.90 -11.16 2.53
N LYS A 64 -4.61 -11.03 2.90
CA LYS A 64 -4.05 -11.70 4.09
C LYS A 64 -4.75 -11.25 5.37
N SER A 65 -4.91 -9.95 5.56
CA SER A 65 -5.56 -9.35 6.74
C SER A 65 -7.01 -9.81 6.90
N LEU A 66 -7.76 -9.88 5.81
CA LEU A 66 -9.14 -10.35 5.78
C LEU A 66 -9.23 -11.86 6.02
N THR A 67 -8.31 -12.65 5.46
CA THR A 67 -8.27 -14.11 5.67
C THR A 67 -8.01 -14.46 7.14
N MET A 68 -7.20 -13.67 7.85
CA MET A 68 -6.94 -13.86 9.29
C MET A 68 -8.18 -13.68 10.17
N GLN A 69 -9.20 -12.93 9.72
CA GLN A 69 -10.45 -12.75 10.46
C GLN A 69 -11.41 -13.96 10.36
N ALA A 70 -11.23 -14.84 9.38
CA ALA A 70 -12.08 -16.02 9.18
C ALA A 70 -11.74 -17.20 10.13
N SER A 71 -10.81 -17.00 11.07
CA SER A 71 -10.34 -18.03 12.03
C SER A 71 -10.72 -17.73 13.49
N GLN A 72 -11.77 -16.93 13.74
CA GLN A 72 -12.34 -16.70 15.09
C GLN A 72 -13.77 -17.19 15.19
#